data_AF-A0A7W7WRK1-F1
#
_entry.id   AF-A0A7W7WRK1-F1
#
_cell.length_a   1.000
_cell.length_b   1.000
_cell.length_c   1.000
_cell.angle_alpha   90.00
_cell.angle_beta   90.00
_cell.angle_gamma   90.00
#
_symmetry.space_group_name_H-M   'P 1'
#
loop_
_entity.id
_entity.type
_entity.pdbx_description
1 polymer ?
#
loop_
_entity_poly.entity_id
_entity_poly.type
_entity_poly.pdbx_seq_one_letter_code
_entity_poly.pdbx_strand_id
1 'polypeptide(L)'
;MRIWGAGKNSQALQADLVSTAPPTPWGNPCLTDGTYPTPREVLTVIDHALAHGWQPDALGGTFVLTEAQHAHTLQLPNFTLTDRLAIAPRLTAGRS
;
A
#
# COMPACT_ATOMS: atom_id res chain seq x y z
N MET A 1 -0.98 -0.09 -3.34
CA MET A 1 -2.18 0.80 -3.43
C MET A 1 -1.80 2.23 -3.04
N ARG A 2 -2.56 3.24 -3.49
CA ARG A 2 -2.28 4.65 -3.20
C ARG A 2 -3.57 5.44 -2.90
N ILE A 3 -3.53 6.26 -1.86
CA ILE A 3 -4.68 7.01 -1.32
C ILE A 3 -4.33 8.50 -1.23
N TRP A 4 -5.27 9.37 -1.59
CA TRP A 4 -5.16 10.84 -1.46
C TRP A 4 -6.25 11.35 -0.52
N GLY A 5 -5.85 12.06 0.54
CA GLY A 5 -6.77 12.53 1.57
C GLY A 5 -7.46 13.86 1.23
N ALA A 6 -6.71 14.85 0.75
CA ALA A 6 -7.20 16.22 0.51
C ALA A 6 -7.01 16.68 -0.96
N GLY A 7 -7.01 15.74 -1.90
CA GLY A 7 -6.87 16.01 -3.34
C GLY A 7 -5.43 15.89 -3.87
N LYS A 8 -5.22 16.34 -5.11
CA LYS A 8 -4.01 16.01 -5.90
C LYS A 8 -2.67 16.49 -5.31
N ASN A 9 -2.71 17.53 -4.49
CA ASN A 9 -1.52 18.14 -3.88
C ASN A 9 -1.28 17.65 -2.45
N SER A 10 -2.12 16.75 -1.94
CA SER A 10 -2.02 16.27 -0.56
C SER A 10 -0.97 15.16 -0.43
N GLN A 11 -0.53 14.91 0.79
CA GLN A 11 0.41 13.84 1.10
C GLN A 11 -0.25 12.50 0.82
N ALA A 12 0.22 11.83 -0.23
CA ALA A 12 -0.33 10.55 -0.61
C ALA A 12 0.10 9.46 0.37
N LEU A 13 -0.81 8.57 0.74
CA LEU A 13 -0.48 7.33 1.45
C LEU A 13 -0.20 6.24 0.43
N GLN A 14 0.93 5.55 0.57
CA GLN A 14 1.29 4.38 -0.22
C GLN A 14 1.46 3.17 0.71
N ALA A 15 0.83 2.06 0.32
CA ALA A 15 0.95 0.78 0.99
C ALA A 15 1.00 -0.31 -0.07
N ASP A 16 2.09 -1.08 -0.07
CA ASP A 16 2.30 -2.15 -1.04
C ASP A 16 1.89 -3.47 -0.40
N LEU A 17 0.90 -4.13 -1.00
CA LEU A 17 0.21 -5.29 -0.43
C LEU A 17 0.42 -6.49 -1.33
N VAL A 18 0.76 -7.63 -0.73
CA VAL A 18 0.78 -8.93 -1.40
C VAL A 18 -0.37 -9.77 -0.84
N SER A 19 -1.14 -10.40 -1.73
CA SER A 19 -2.18 -11.34 -1.30
C SER A 19 -1.56 -12.60 -0.70
N THR A 20 -2.20 -13.11 0.34
CA THR A 20 -1.87 -14.39 0.99
C THR A 20 -2.90 -15.48 0.69
N ALA A 21 -3.87 -15.20 -0.19
CA ALA A 21 -4.88 -16.19 -0.55
C ALA A 21 -4.23 -17.43 -1.20
N PRO A 22 -4.69 -18.64 -0.86
CA PRO A 22 -4.14 -19.85 -1.45
C PRO A 22 -4.42 -19.88 -2.97
N PRO A 23 -3.48 -20.36 -3.79
CA PRO A 23 -3.72 -20.54 -5.21
C PRO A 23 -4.93 -21.45 -5.42
N THR A 24 -5.82 -21.07 -6.35
CA THR A 24 -7.04 -21.85 -6.58
C THR A 24 -6.69 -23.23 -7.19
N PRO A 25 -7.41 -24.32 -6.84
CA PRO A 25 -7.09 -25.68 -7.31
C PRO A 25 -7.10 -25.86 -8.83
N TRP A 26 -7.74 -24.94 -9.56
CA TRP A 26 -7.88 -24.95 -11.02
C TRP A 26 -7.25 -23.71 -11.68
N GLY A 27 -6.53 -22.89 -10.92
CA GLY A 27 -5.97 -21.62 -11.37
C GLY A 27 -4.60 -21.77 -12.01
N ASN A 28 -4.36 -20.99 -13.07
CA ASN A 28 -3.03 -20.83 -13.66
C ASN A 28 -2.07 -20.22 -12.61
N PRO A 29 -0.92 -20.85 -12.29
CA PRO A 29 0.04 -20.33 -11.31
C PRO A 29 0.64 -18.96 -11.66
N CYS A 30 0.42 -18.48 -12.90
CA CYS A 30 0.84 -17.16 -13.36
C CYS A 30 -0.23 -16.06 -13.23
N LEU A 31 -1.47 -16.38 -12.84
CA LEU A 31 -2.47 -15.36 -12.53
C LEU A 31 -2.37 -15.03 -11.04
N THR A 32 -2.14 -13.74 -10.74
CA THR A 32 -2.48 -13.20 -9.43
C THR A 32 -3.90 -13.66 -9.10
N ASP A 33 -4.14 -14.04 -7.85
CA ASP A 33 -5.43 -14.57 -7.38
C ASP A 33 -6.65 -13.63 -7.59
N GLY A 34 -6.44 -12.47 -8.21
CA GLY A 34 -7.46 -11.49 -8.55
C GLY A 34 -8.05 -10.81 -7.34
N THR A 35 -7.46 -11.01 -6.16
CA THR A 35 -7.96 -10.44 -4.92
C THR A 35 -7.55 -8.98 -4.79
N TYR A 36 -8.49 -8.16 -4.36
CA TYR A 36 -8.27 -6.75 -4.08
C TYR A 36 -8.71 -6.47 -2.64
N PRO A 37 -8.06 -5.52 -1.96
CA PRO A 37 -8.49 -5.11 -0.62
C PRO A 37 -9.96 -4.69 -0.63
N THR A 38 -10.71 -5.22 0.32
CA THR A 38 -12.09 -4.80 0.58
C THR A 38 -12.12 -3.37 1.13
N PRO A 39 -13.27 -2.67 1.06
CA PRO A 39 -13.41 -1.35 1.68
C PRO A 39 -13.01 -1.33 3.17
N ARG A 40 -13.29 -2.41 3.91
CA ARG A 40 -12.93 -2.55 5.33
C ARG A 40 -11.42 -2.62 5.53
N GLU A 41 -10.71 -3.36 4.69
CA GLU A 41 -9.25 -3.45 4.72
C GLU A 41 -8.62 -2.12 4.34
N VAL A 42 -9.17 -1.40 3.35
CA VAL A 42 -8.71 -0.03 3.00
C VAL A 42 -8.85 0.92 4.20
N LEU A 43 -9.99 0.90 4.90
CA LEU A 43 -10.19 1.71 6.10
C LEU A 43 -9.21 1.34 7.21
N THR A 44 -8.92 0.05 7.40
CA THR A 44 -7.95 -0.43 8.39
C THR A 44 -6.54 0.12 8.10
N VAL A 45 -6.13 0.18 6.83
CA VAL A 45 -4.86 0.78 6.44
C VAL A 45 -4.84 2.29 6.68
N ILE A 46 -5.95 2.98 6.41
CA ILE A 46 -6.08 4.42 6.66
C ILE A 46 -5.95 4.71 8.16
N ASP A 47 -6.72 4.01 9.01
CA ASP A 47 -6.69 4.20 10.46
C ASP A 47 -5.30 3.94 11.03
N HIS A 48 -4.64 2.88 10.54
CA HIS A 48 -3.27 2.56 10.93
C HIS A 48 -2.30 3.67 10.51
N ALA A 49 -2.36 4.15 9.26
CA ALA A 49 -1.50 5.22 8.78
C ALA A 49 -1.68 6.53 9.57
N LEU A 50 -2.94 6.90 9.87
CA LEU A 50 -3.24 8.08 10.70
C LEU A 50 -2.63 7.95 12.10
N ALA A 51 -2.73 6.77 12.72
CA ALA A 51 -2.11 6.51 14.02
C ALA A 51 -0.57 6.57 13.99
N HIS A 52 0.05 6.38 12.82
CA HIS A 52 1.50 6.44 12.61
C HIS A 52 1.98 7.76 12.00
N GLY A 53 1.12 8.79 11.98
CA GLY A 53 1.49 10.15 11.62
C GLY A 53 1.32 10.51 10.15
N TRP A 54 0.58 9.72 9.37
CA TRP A 54 0.12 10.18 8.06
C TRP A 54 -0.77 11.41 8.23
N GLN A 55 -0.48 12.47 7.47
CA GLN A 55 -1.22 13.72 7.52
C GLN A 55 -1.92 13.93 6.16
N PRO A 56 -3.21 13.60 6.01
CA PRO A 56 -3.90 13.62 4.73
C PRO A 56 -3.96 15.02 4.10
N ASP A 57 -3.97 16.07 4.93
CA ASP A 57 -4.00 17.48 4.51
C ASP A 57 -2.61 18.11 4.32
N ALA A 58 -1.54 17.42 4.72
CA ALA A 58 -0.20 17.92 4.50
C ALA A 58 0.09 18.06 3.00
N LEU A 59 0.81 19.12 2.63
CA LEU A 59 1.09 19.39 1.23
C LEU A 59 2.25 18.55 0.71
N GLY A 60 1.98 17.77 -0.33
CA GLY A 60 2.96 17.00 -1.08
C GLY A 60 3.57 15.83 -0.31
N GLY A 61 4.55 15.19 -0.97
CA GLY A 61 5.22 14.01 -0.43
C GLY A 61 4.40 12.73 -0.54
N THR A 62 4.94 11.66 0.05
CA THR A 62 4.27 10.37 0.13
C THR A 62 4.64 9.74 1.46
N PHE A 63 3.63 9.41 2.24
CA PHE A 63 3.76 8.61 3.44
C PHE A 63 3.70 7.14 3.04
N VAL A 64 4.75 6.38 3.34
CA VAL A 64 4.88 4.99 2.92
C VAL A 64 4.77 4.10 4.15
N LEU A 65 3.79 3.20 4.14
CA LEU A 65 3.77 2.08 5.09
C LEU A 65 4.75 1.03 4.62
N THR A 66 5.85 0.88 5.34
CA THR A 66 6.90 -0.10 5.04
C THR A 66 6.73 -1.42 5.78
N GLU A 67 7.17 -2.52 5.18
CA GLU A 67 7.20 -3.87 5.76
C GLU A 67 7.93 -3.84 7.11
N ALA A 68 9.14 -3.27 7.13
CA ALA A 68 10.00 -3.27 8.30
C ALA A 68 9.40 -2.58 9.53
N GLN A 69 8.61 -1.52 9.32
CA GLN A 69 8.07 -0.71 10.42
C GLN A 69 6.64 -1.08 10.78
N HIS A 70 5.84 -1.56 9.81
CA HIS A 70 4.39 -1.63 9.97
C HIS A 70 3.81 -3.03 9.74
N ALA A 71 4.50 -3.97 9.09
CA ALA A 71 3.90 -5.29 8.78
C ALA A 71 3.53 -6.10 10.03
N HIS A 72 4.25 -5.91 11.14
CA HIS A 72 3.94 -6.62 12.38
C HIS A 72 2.68 -6.08 13.09
N THR A 73 2.34 -4.80 12.89
CA THR A 73 1.22 -4.14 13.59
C THR A 73 -0.01 -3.96 12.71
N LEU A 74 0.16 -3.93 11.38
CA LEU A 74 -0.93 -3.87 10.41
C LEU A 74 -1.36 -5.29 10.03
N GLN A 75 -2.48 -5.74 10.60
CA GLN A 75 -3.04 -7.08 10.35
C GLN A 75 -4.18 -6.97 9.32
N LEU A 76 -4.02 -7.62 8.17
CA LEU A 76 -5.07 -7.75 7.14
C LEU A 76 -5.33 -9.24 6.89
N PRO A 77 -6.59 -9.70 6.79
CA PRO A 77 -6.92 -11.12 6.72
C PRO A 77 -6.26 -11.89 5.56
N ASN A 78 -6.22 -11.28 4.37
CA ASN A 78 -5.72 -11.93 3.15
C ASN A 78 -4.56 -11.17 2.50
N PHE A 79 -3.98 -10.21 3.21
CA PHE A 79 -2.93 -9.36 2.66
C PHE A 79 -1.81 -9.17 3.68
N THR A 80 -0.58 -9.10 3.17
CA THR A 80 0.59 -8.70 3.96
C THR A 80 1.19 -7.45 3.33
N LEU A 81 1.59 -6.51 4.18
CA LEU A 81 2.36 -5.34 3.75
C LEU A 81 3.77 -5.77 3.34
N THR A 82 4.24 -5.32 2.19
CA THR A 82 5.57 -5.66 1.69
C THR A 82 6.26 -4.46 1.04
N ASP A 83 7.57 -4.36 1.22
CA ASP A 83 8.42 -3.38 0.54
C ASP A 83 8.95 -3.88 -0.81
N ARG A 84 8.65 -5.15 -1.15
CA ARG A 84 9.30 -5.88 -2.24
C ARG A 84 8.68 -5.63 -3.61
N LEU A 85 7.60 -4.85 -3.67
CA LEU A 85 7.05 -4.38 -4.94
C LEU A 85 7.94 -3.25 -5.48
N ALA A 86 9.04 -3.63 -6.12
CA ALA A 86 9.85 -2.73 -6.92
C ALA A 86 9.06 -2.30 -8.17
N ILE A 87 8.25 -1.26 -8.05
CA ILE A 87 7.90 -0.46 -9.23
C ILE A 87 9.18 0.29 -9.59
N ALA A 88 9.62 0.11 -10.84
CA ALA A 88 10.84 0.62 -11.49
C ALA A 88 11.49 1.88 -10.87
N PRO A 89 12.83 2.00 -10.88
CA PRO A 89 13.55 3.11 -10.27
C PRO A 89 12.93 4.44 -10.66
N ARG A 90 12.66 5.26 -9.64
CA ARG A 90 12.26 6.66 -9.79
C ARG A 90 13.36 7.35 -10.57
N LEU A 91 13.16 7.52 -11.88
CA LEU A 91 14.02 8.38 -12.69
C LEU A 91 13.90 9.79 -12.11
N THR A 92 14.84 10.12 -11.25
CA THR A 92 15.18 11.50 -10.93
C THR A 92 15.59 12.15 -12.24
N ALA A 93 14.66 12.83 -12.88
CA ALA A 93 14.97 13.79 -13.92
C ALA A 93 15.76 14.92 -13.26
N GLY A 94 17.08 14.73 -13.15
CA GLY A 94 18.02 15.82 -12.98
C GLY A 94 17.94 16.66 -14.24
N ARG A 95 17.41 17.88 -14.12
CA ARG A 95 17.62 18.92 -15.12
C ARG A 95 18.96 19.58 -14.82
N SER A 96 19.90 19.42 -15.76
CA SER A 96 21.03 20.33 -15.93
C SER A 96 20.55 21.69 -16.46
#